data_AF-A0A6S7K6T9-F1
#
_entry.id   AF-A0A6S7K6T9-F1
#
_cell.length_a   1.000
_cell.length_b   1.000
_cell.length_c   1.000
_cell.angle_alpha   90.00
_cell.angle_beta   90.00
_cell.angle_gamma   90.00
#
_symmetry.space_group_name_H-M   'P 1'
#
loop_
_entity.id
_entity.type
_entity.pdbx_description
1 polymer ?
#
loop_
_entity_poly.entity_id
_entity_poly.type
_entity_poly.pdbx_seq_one_letter_code
_entity_poly.pdbx_strand_id
1 'polypeptide(L)'
;MAAKTFLVIILDVGPSMCQAAAGHETALETSVKAIKMILTRKMFTSPKDEVALVLFGTEETENVLADDSGGYENVKVVKKFSPPDQELLQYVHDGIIPGNEEADCILPVVFTIGNLQFYTTYLAVSTHSDVSNNY
;
A
#
# COMPACT_ATOMS: atom_id res chain seq x y z
N MET A 1 -26.49 -14.20 2.81
CA MET A 1 -25.08 -14.47 3.15
C MET A 1 -24.32 -13.17 2.92
N ALA A 2 -23.57 -12.67 3.90
CA ALA A 2 -22.69 -11.53 3.67
C ALA A 2 -21.59 -11.96 2.69
N ALA A 3 -21.42 -11.23 1.59
CA ALA A 3 -20.36 -11.49 0.63
C ALA A 3 -19.01 -11.21 1.29
N LYS A 4 -18.05 -12.12 1.12
CA LYS A 4 -16.68 -11.94 1.58
C LYS A 4 -16.00 -10.92 0.66
N THR A 5 -15.44 -9.85 1.22
CA THR A 5 -14.80 -8.79 0.45
C THR A 5 -13.28 -8.91 0.54
N PHE A 6 -12.60 -8.51 -0.53
CA PHE A 6 -11.15 -8.48 -0.63
C PHE A 6 -10.72 -7.03 -0.79
N LEU A 7 -9.76 -6.61 0.02
CA LEU A 7 -9.19 -5.26 -0.01
C LEU A 7 -7.70 -5.36 -0.27
N VAL A 8 -7.22 -4.68 -1.30
CA VAL A 8 -5.78 -4.46 -1.47
C VAL A 8 -5.48 -3.01 -1.15
N ILE A 9 -4.51 -2.81 -0.25
CA ILE A 9 -3.92 -1.52 0.02
C ILE A 9 -2.58 -1.49 -0.72
N ILE A 10 -2.44 -0.54 -1.64
CA ILE A 10 -1.20 -0.27 -2.34
C ILE A 10 -0.75 1.11 -1.84
N LEU A 11 0.42 1.17 -1.23
CA LEU A 11 0.95 2.39 -0.64
C LEU A 11 2.31 2.74 -1.27
N ASP A 12 2.39 3.98 -1.74
CA ASP A 12 3.65 4.59 -2.14
C ASP A 12 4.43 5.03 -0.90
N VAL A 13 5.68 4.58 -0.81
CA VAL A 13 6.63 4.98 0.24
C VAL A 13 7.84 5.71 -0.33
N GLY A 14 7.85 6.05 -1.62
CA GLY A 14 8.95 6.72 -2.28
C GLY A 14 9.15 8.18 -1.86
N PRO A 15 10.20 8.83 -2.38
CA PRO A 15 10.57 10.20 -2.00
C PRO A 15 9.45 11.23 -2.18
N SER A 16 8.64 11.11 -3.25
CA SER A 16 7.51 11.99 -3.53
C SER A 16 6.45 12.04 -2.42
N MET A 17 6.29 10.97 -1.63
CA MET A 17 5.34 10.88 -0.52
C MET A 17 5.90 11.35 0.82
N CYS A 18 7.22 11.48 0.91
CA CYS A 18 7.96 11.73 2.15
C CYS A 18 8.33 13.20 2.34
N GLN A 19 7.99 14.07 1.38
CA GLN A 19 8.29 15.50 1.43
C GLN A 19 7.08 16.30 1.93
N ALA A 20 7.31 17.22 2.86
CA ALA A 20 6.33 18.19 3.34
C ALA A 20 6.99 19.51 3.70
N ALA A 21 6.21 20.59 3.66
CA ALA A 21 6.63 21.89 4.18
C ALA A 21 6.85 21.80 5.71
N ALA A 22 7.77 22.61 6.24
CA ALA A 22 8.04 22.64 7.68
C ALA A 22 6.75 22.80 8.50
N GLY A 23 6.53 21.91 9.47
CA GLY A 23 5.35 21.90 10.33
C GLY A 23 4.10 21.26 9.73
N HIS A 24 4.17 20.68 8.52
CA HIS A 24 3.08 19.93 7.90
C HIS A 24 3.38 18.44 7.87
N GLU A 25 2.33 17.62 7.90
CA GLU A 25 2.46 16.18 7.71
C GLU A 25 2.71 15.86 6.24
N THR A 26 3.50 14.83 6.03
CA THR A 26 3.74 14.23 4.72
C THR A 26 2.49 13.50 4.22
N ALA A 27 2.44 13.31 2.89
CA ALA A 27 1.40 12.50 2.28
C ALA A 27 1.47 11.04 2.79
N LEU A 28 2.68 10.53 3.06
CA LEU A 28 2.90 9.23 3.68
C LEU A 28 2.26 9.15 5.08
N GLU A 29 2.56 10.09 5.98
CA GLU A 29 1.98 10.12 7.33
C GLU A 29 0.44 10.16 7.31
N THR A 30 -0.12 10.98 6.42
CA THR A 30 -1.57 11.09 6.25
C THR A 30 -2.16 9.77 5.73
N SER A 31 -1.50 9.14 4.77
CA SER A 31 -1.92 7.85 4.19
C SER A 31 -1.86 6.73 5.22
N VAL A 32 -0.79 6.67 6.03
CA VAL A 32 -0.66 5.72 7.12
C VAL A 32 -1.81 5.86 8.13
N LYS A 33 -2.18 7.07 8.52
CA LYS A 33 -3.35 7.30 9.40
C LYS A 33 -4.66 6.83 8.79
N ALA A 34 -4.87 7.10 7.50
CA ALA A 34 -6.07 6.65 6.79
C ALA A 34 -6.14 5.11 6.74
N ILE A 35 -5.03 4.45 6.41
CA ILE A 35 -4.94 2.99 6.36
C ILE A 35 -5.21 2.38 7.75
N LYS A 36 -4.63 2.94 8.82
CA LYS A 36 -4.93 2.52 10.21
C LYS A 36 -6.42 2.56 10.50
N MET A 37 -7.10 3.64 10.11
CA MET A 37 -8.54 3.79 10.34
C MET A 37 -9.35 2.76 9.55
N ILE A 38 -8.98 2.50 8.29
CA ILE A 38 -9.62 1.50 7.43
C ILE A 38 -9.45 0.10 8.04
N LEU A 39 -8.24 -0.30 8.41
CA LEU A 39 -7.94 -1.61 8.98
C LEU A 39 -8.65 -1.81 10.31
N THR A 40 -8.57 -0.83 11.21
CA THR A 40 -9.27 -0.86 12.51
C THR A 40 -10.76 -1.08 12.30
N ARG A 41 -11.40 -0.29 11.42
CA ARG A 41 -12.82 -0.47 11.12
C ARG A 41 -13.10 -1.87 10.57
N LYS A 42 -12.28 -2.36 9.64
CA LYS A 42 -12.46 -3.68 9.00
C LYS A 42 -12.38 -4.83 10.01
N MET A 43 -11.45 -4.78 10.96
CA MET A 43 -11.35 -5.78 12.03
C MET A 43 -12.63 -5.88 12.87
N PHE A 44 -13.30 -4.76 13.14
CA PHE A 44 -14.51 -4.75 13.97
C PHE A 44 -15.80 -5.02 13.19
N THR A 45 -15.92 -4.54 11.95
CA THR A 45 -17.16 -4.66 11.17
C THR A 45 -17.21 -5.91 10.29
N SER A 46 -16.05 -6.36 9.79
CA SER A 46 -15.95 -7.40 8.77
C SER A 46 -14.70 -8.27 8.97
N PRO A 47 -14.54 -8.97 10.11
CA PRO A 47 -13.32 -9.74 10.43
C PRO A 47 -13.06 -10.92 9.48
N LYS A 48 -14.02 -11.29 8.62
CA LYS A 48 -13.88 -12.35 7.61
C LYS A 48 -13.38 -11.84 6.27
N ASP A 49 -13.30 -10.53 6.08
CA ASP A 49 -12.80 -9.95 4.84
C ASP A 49 -11.30 -10.12 4.75
N GLU A 50 -10.81 -10.30 3.53
CA GLU A 50 -9.39 -10.49 3.25
C GLU A 50 -8.74 -9.14 2.97
N VAL A 51 -7.51 -8.97 3.45
CA VAL A 51 -6.72 -7.77 3.24
C VAL A 51 -5.32 -8.16 2.76
N ALA A 52 -4.82 -7.44 1.77
CA ALA A 52 -3.42 -7.46 1.35
C ALA A 52 -2.83 -6.05 1.45
N LEU A 53 -1.53 -5.98 1.73
CA LEU A 53 -0.76 -4.74 1.78
C LEU A 53 0.48 -4.89 0.90
N VAL A 54 0.63 -3.95 -0.04
CA VAL A 54 1.75 -3.85 -0.97
C VAL A 54 2.35 -2.45 -0.84
N LEU A 55 3.66 -2.38 -0.69
CA LEU A 55 4.42 -1.13 -0.71
C LEU A 55 5.17 -1.02 -2.04
N PHE A 56 5.27 0.20 -2.57
CA PHE A 56 6.14 0.50 -3.71
C PHE A 56 6.97 1.76 -3.45
N GLY A 57 8.13 1.83 -4.10
CA GLY A 57 9.17 2.82 -3.80
C GLY A 57 10.10 2.38 -2.65
N THR A 58 10.09 1.10 -2.28
CA THR A 58 10.96 0.54 -1.24
C THR A 58 12.39 0.34 -1.76
N GLU A 59 13.39 0.42 -0.88
CA GLU A 59 14.77 0.03 -1.25
C GLU A 59 14.86 -1.47 -1.56
N GLU A 60 14.10 -2.28 -0.81
CA GLU A 60 14.02 -3.72 -0.98
C GLU A 60 13.00 -4.09 -2.06
N THR A 61 13.24 -5.23 -2.72
CA THR A 61 12.26 -5.87 -3.62
C THR A 61 11.89 -7.22 -3.03
N GLU A 62 10.63 -7.37 -2.62
CA GLU A 62 10.10 -8.60 -2.02
C GLU A 62 8.77 -8.95 -2.67
N ASN A 63 8.84 -9.45 -3.91
CA ASN A 63 7.68 -9.93 -4.63
C ASN A 63 8.08 -11.02 -5.64
N VAL A 64 7.18 -12.00 -5.83
CA VAL A 64 7.44 -13.19 -6.67
C VAL A 64 7.65 -12.87 -8.15
N LEU A 65 7.12 -11.75 -8.65
CA LEU A 65 7.25 -11.41 -10.07
C LEU A 65 8.65 -10.86 -10.40
N ALA A 66 9.27 -10.15 -9.45
CA ALA A 66 10.66 -9.74 -9.56
C ALA A 66 11.61 -10.95 -9.65
N ASP A 67 11.35 -11.98 -8.84
CA ASP A 67 12.13 -13.22 -8.86
C ASP A 67 11.95 -14.02 -10.16
N ASP A 68 10.71 -14.12 -10.65
CA ASP A 68 10.36 -15.02 -11.76
C ASP A 68 10.60 -14.43 -13.16
N SER A 69 10.31 -13.14 -13.35
CA SER A 69 10.25 -12.51 -14.69
C SER A 69 11.17 -11.31 -14.85
N GLY A 70 11.76 -10.81 -13.76
CA GLY A 70 12.42 -9.51 -13.74
C GLY A 70 11.42 -8.34 -13.90
N GLY A 71 11.86 -7.13 -13.54
CA GLY A 71 10.95 -5.99 -13.36
C GLY A 71 10.19 -6.06 -12.03
N TYR A 72 9.33 -5.08 -11.75
CA TYR A 72 8.67 -4.93 -10.44
C TYR A 72 9.67 -4.74 -9.27
N GLU A 73 10.80 -4.09 -9.55
CA GLU A 73 11.76 -3.66 -8.54
C GLU A 73 11.13 -2.62 -7.61
N ASN A 74 11.66 -2.51 -6.40
CA ASN A 74 11.21 -1.55 -5.39
C ASN A 74 9.75 -1.74 -4.96
N VAL A 75 9.26 -2.99 -5.06
CA VAL A 75 7.92 -3.42 -4.63
C VAL A 75 8.04 -4.52 -3.58
N LYS A 76 7.38 -4.32 -2.44
CA LYS A 76 7.35 -5.24 -1.30
C LYS A 76 5.92 -5.66 -0.95
N VAL A 77 5.66 -6.97 -0.99
CA VAL A 77 4.39 -7.53 -0.53
C VAL A 77 4.46 -7.81 0.97
N VAL A 78 4.06 -6.83 1.77
CA VAL A 78 4.08 -6.92 3.24
C VAL A 78 3.13 -8.00 3.75
N LYS A 79 1.92 -8.07 3.18
CA LYS A 79 0.91 -9.06 3.60
C LYS A 79 0.13 -9.55 2.39
N LYS A 80 0.12 -10.87 2.21
CA LYS A 80 -0.79 -11.57 1.29
C LYS A 80 -2.20 -11.61 1.88
N PHE A 81 -3.21 -11.88 1.04
CA PHE A 81 -4.60 -11.98 1.49
C PHE A 81 -4.76 -12.87 2.73
N SER A 82 -5.07 -12.20 3.83
CA SER A 82 -5.45 -12.81 5.10
C SER A 82 -6.43 -11.86 5.81
N PRO A 83 -7.25 -12.35 6.75
CA PRO A 83 -8.02 -11.49 7.62
C PRO A 83 -7.14 -10.41 8.28
N PRO A 84 -7.64 -9.17 8.45
CA PRO A 84 -6.88 -8.15 9.14
C PRO A 84 -6.66 -8.55 10.60
N ASP A 85 -5.44 -8.39 11.07
CA ASP A 85 -5.01 -8.76 12.42
C ASP A 85 -4.25 -7.60 13.09
N GLN A 86 -3.99 -7.78 14.39
CA GLN A 86 -3.22 -6.83 15.18
C GLN A 86 -1.80 -6.64 14.64
N GLU A 87 -1.19 -7.69 14.09
CA GLU A 87 0.15 -7.65 13.52
C GLU A 87 0.22 -6.69 12.31
N LEU A 88 -0.73 -6.76 11.39
CA LEU A 88 -0.85 -5.82 10.29
C LEU A 88 -1.05 -4.38 10.78
N LEU A 89 -1.90 -4.19 11.80
CA LEU A 89 -2.15 -2.85 12.35
C LEU A 89 -0.88 -2.26 12.99
N GLN A 90 -0.12 -3.08 13.72
CA GLN A 90 1.17 -2.69 14.31
C GLN A 90 2.19 -2.38 13.22
N TYR A 91 2.24 -3.18 12.15
CA TYR A 91 3.14 -2.93 11.03
C TYR A 91 2.83 -1.61 10.33
N VAL A 92 1.56 -1.31 10.06
CA VAL A 92 1.17 0.00 9.51
C VAL A 92 1.49 1.12 10.49
N HIS A 93 1.58 0.83 11.80
CA HIS A 93 1.92 1.81 12.81
C HIS A 93 3.39 2.20 12.84
N ASP A 94 4.27 1.21 12.90
CA ASP A 94 5.69 1.41 13.21
C ASP A 94 6.63 0.86 12.13
N GLY A 95 6.12 0.03 11.23
CA GLY A 95 6.92 -0.74 10.26
C GLY A 95 7.02 -0.13 8.87
N ILE A 96 6.24 0.91 8.55
CA ILE A 96 6.32 1.61 7.27
C ILE A 96 7.48 2.60 7.33
N ILE A 97 8.54 2.30 6.59
CA ILE A 97 9.74 3.13 6.47
C ILE A 97 9.70 3.84 5.12
N PRO A 98 9.96 5.16 5.07
CA PRO A 98 10.23 5.89 3.84
C PRO A 98 11.28 5.17 2.98
N GLY A 99 10.94 4.87 1.75
CA GLY A 99 11.89 4.38 0.76
C GLY A 99 12.59 5.53 0.05
N ASN A 100 13.69 5.20 -0.64
CA ASN A 100 14.53 6.17 -1.35
C ASN A 100 14.45 6.02 -2.87
N GLU A 101 13.59 5.15 -3.37
CA GLU A 101 13.47 4.82 -4.78
C GLU A 101 12.11 5.26 -5.32
N GLU A 102 12.09 5.83 -6.52
CA GLU A 102 10.84 6.15 -7.23
C GLU A 102 10.41 4.91 -8.01
N ALA A 103 9.21 4.39 -7.74
CA ALA A 103 8.67 3.25 -8.44
C ALA A 103 7.38 3.63 -9.19
N ASP A 104 7.23 3.10 -10.40
CA ASP A 104 6.04 3.36 -11.23
C ASP A 104 4.80 2.76 -10.57
N CYS A 105 3.81 3.62 -10.26
CA CYS A 105 2.57 3.23 -9.59
C CYS A 105 1.70 2.26 -10.42
N ILE A 106 1.94 2.15 -11.73
CA ILE A 106 1.24 1.20 -12.62
C ILE A 106 1.70 -0.24 -12.36
N LEU A 107 2.98 -0.45 -12.02
CA LEU A 107 3.54 -1.79 -11.83
C LEU A 107 2.91 -2.52 -10.62
N PRO A 108 2.79 -1.93 -9.42
CA PRO A 108 2.09 -2.55 -8.29
C PRO A 108 0.61 -2.83 -8.57
N VAL A 109 -0.06 -1.97 -9.35
CA VAL A 109 -1.46 -2.16 -9.74
C VAL A 109 -1.59 -3.35 -10.69
N VAL A 110 -0.72 -3.48 -11.70
CA VAL A 110 -0.70 -4.64 -12.61
C VAL A 110 -0.28 -5.91 -11.87
N PHE A 111 0.72 -5.85 -10.99
CA PHE A 111 1.11 -6.94 -10.09
C PHE A 111 -0.09 -7.41 -9.27
N THR A 112 -0.80 -6.46 -8.67
CA THR A 112 -1.99 -6.74 -7.88
C THR A 112 -3.04 -7.39 -8.76
N ILE A 113 -3.44 -6.79 -9.88
CA ILE A 113 -4.47 -7.30 -10.81
C ILE A 113 -4.11 -8.69 -11.36
N GLY A 114 -2.85 -8.93 -11.76
CA GLY A 114 -2.37 -10.20 -12.27
C GLY A 114 -2.44 -11.33 -11.24
N ASN A 115 -2.14 -11.01 -9.97
CA ASN A 115 -2.32 -11.92 -8.84
C ASN A 115 -3.76 -11.93 -8.29
N LEU A 116 -4.60 -10.96 -8.68
CA LEU A 116 -6.01 -10.79 -8.27
C LEU A 116 -7.01 -11.46 -9.21
N GLN A 117 -6.59 -12.33 -10.13
CA GLN A 117 -7.49 -13.22 -10.88
C GLN A 117 -8.41 -14.09 -9.99
N PHE A 118 -8.32 -13.98 -8.67
CA PHE A 118 -9.21 -14.67 -7.73
C PHE A 118 -10.27 -13.81 -7.03
N TYR A 119 -10.10 -12.53 -6.65
CA TYR A 119 -11.13 -11.87 -5.81
C TYR A 119 -11.10 -10.31 -5.75
N THR A 120 -12.24 -9.65 -5.98
CA THR A 120 -12.34 -8.19 -6.23
C THR A 120 -12.71 -7.29 -5.01
N THR A 121 -12.07 -6.12 -4.89
CA THR A 121 -12.59 -4.73 -4.65
C THR A 121 -11.38 -3.80 -4.38
N TYR A 122 -11.26 -2.67 -5.11
CA TYR A 122 -10.08 -1.78 -5.05
C TYR A 122 -10.35 -0.46 -4.32
N LEU A 123 -9.42 -0.04 -3.46
CA LEU A 123 -9.25 1.35 -3.01
C LEU A 123 -7.78 1.74 -3.22
N ALA A 124 -7.47 2.36 -4.36
CA ALA A 124 -6.17 2.99 -4.56
C ALA A 124 -6.19 4.37 -3.90
N VAL A 125 -5.34 4.60 -2.90
CA VAL A 125 -5.07 5.93 -2.36
C VAL A 125 -3.83 6.44 -3.08
N SER A 126 -4.04 7.06 -4.25
CA SER A 126 -3.01 7.81 -4.96
C SER A 126 -3.22 9.29 -4.63
N THR A 127 -2.28 9.88 -3.90
CA THR A 127 -2.19 11.34 -3.79
C THR A 127 -1.07 11.79 -4.70
N HIS A 128 -1.41 12.14 -5.94
CA HIS A 128 -0.49 12.83 -6.83
C HIS A 128 -0.31 14.25 -6.30
N SER A 129 0.87 14.54 -5.75
CA SER A 129 1.28 15.91 -5.46
C SER A 129 1.65 16.56 -6.80
N ASP A 130 0.67 17.18 -7.48
CA ASP A 130 0.97 18.09 -8.59
C ASP A 130 1.75 19.28 -8.02
N VAL A 131 3.08 19.22 -8.09
CA VAL A 131 3.93 20.39 -7.92
C VAL A 131 3.79 21.21 -9.21
N SER A 132 2.68 21.95 -9.31
CA SER A 132 2.53 23.00 -10.31
C SER A 132 3.56 24.09 -10.02
N ASN A 133 4.66 24.04 -10.76
CA ASN A 133 5.72 25.03 -10.77
C ASN A 133 5.14 26.36 -11.33
N ASN A 134 4.72 27.25 -10.43
CA ASN A 134 4.46 28.65 -10.74
C ASN A 134 5.74 29.43 -10.47
N TYR A 135 6.58 29.65 -11.49
CA TYR A 135 7.38 30.86 -11.72
C TYR A 135 7.82 30.94 -13.18
#